data_AF-A0A3S5CLL8-F1
#
_entry.id   AF-A0A3S5CLL8-F1
#
_cell.length_a   1.000
_cell.length_b   1.000
_cell.length_c   1.000
_cell.angle_alpha   90.00
_cell.angle_beta   90.00
_cell.angle_gamma   90.00
#
_symmetry.space_group_name_H-M   'P 1'
#
loop_
_entity.id
_entity.type
_entity.pdbx_description
1 polymer ?
#
loop_
_entity_poly.entity_id
_entity_poly.type
_entity_poly.pdbx_seq_one_letter_code
_entity_poly.pdbx_strand_id
1 'polypeptide(L)' 'MKSHNICLGQRLTSYPSMKDKFDGYVYVEEPVVVDGKLVTSRGPGTAIQFALMLVELLVNKETREKLSNGMLL' A
#
# COMPACT_ATOMS: atom_id res chain seq x y z
N MET A 1 -11.33 7.01 0.60
CA MET A 1 -10.42 7.91 -0.16
C MET A 1 -11.18 8.61 -1.30
N LYS A 2 -11.55 7.91 -2.39
CA LYS A 2 -12.30 8.52 -3.51
C LYS A 2 -13.58 9.23 -3.09
N SER A 3 -14.41 8.62 -2.25
CA SER A 3 -15.68 9.19 -1.77
C SER A 3 -15.55 10.53 -1.05
N HIS A 4 -14.34 10.90 -0.62
CA HIS A 4 -14.06 12.14 0.12
C HIS A 4 -12.99 13.00 -0.57
N ASN A 5 -12.66 12.74 -1.84
CA ASN A 5 -11.68 13.50 -2.64
C ASN A 5 -10.29 13.64 -1.97
N ILE A 6 -9.85 12.59 -1.28
CA ILE A 6 -8.55 12.58 -0.59
C ILE A 6 -7.45 12.14 -1.58
N CYS A 7 -6.29 12.81 -1.61
CA CYS A 7 -5.10 12.37 -2.36
C CYS A 7 -5.27 12.23 -3.88
N LEU A 8 -6.15 13.03 -4.50
CA LEU A 8 -6.32 13.06 -5.95
C LEU A 8 -4.99 13.37 -6.66
N GLY A 9 -4.76 12.73 -7.81
CA GLY A 9 -3.54 12.86 -8.62
C GLY A 9 -2.36 11.99 -8.14
N GLN A 10 -2.42 11.42 -6.93
CA GLN A 10 -1.37 10.54 -6.43
C GLN A 10 -1.45 9.13 -7.03
N ARG A 11 -0.34 8.39 -6.95
CA ARG A 11 -0.24 6.98 -7.29
C ARG A 11 -0.96 6.13 -6.26
N LEU A 12 -1.73 5.15 -6.72
CA LEU A 12 -2.36 4.17 -5.85
C LEU A 12 -2.49 2.81 -6.51
N THR A 13 -2.75 1.81 -5.69
CA THR A 13 -3.27 0.51 -6.10
C THR A 13 -4.52 0.16 -5.30
N SER A 14 -5.24 -0.88 -5.70
CA SER A 14 -6.42 -1.36 -4.99
C SER A 14 -6.68 -2.84 -5.30
N TYR A 15 -7.72 -3.40 -4.67
CA TYR A 15 -8.20 -4.72 -5.05
C TYR A 15 -8.59 -4.75 -6.55
N PRO A 16 -8.20 -5.77 -7.33
CA PRO A 16 -8.31 -5.74 -8.79
C PRO A 16 -9.69 -5.35 -9.33
N SER A 17 -10.78 -5.84 -8.72
CA SER A 17 -12.15 -5.52 -9.17
C SER A 17 -12.60 -4.07 -8.91
N MET A 18 -11.83 -3.31 -8.13
CA MET A 18 -12.10 -1.89 -7.86
C MET A 18 -11.30 -0.93 -8.75
N LYS A 19 -10.45 -1.43 -9.64
CA LYS A 19 -9.58 -0.62 -10.52
C LYS A 19 -10.34 0.50 -11.25
N ASP A 20 -11.43 0.15 -11.91
CA ASP A 20 -12.24 1.09 -12.70
C ASP A 20 -13.00 2.11 -11.85
N LYS A 21 -12.92 1.99 -10.52
CA LYS A 21 -13.52 2.94 -9.60
C LYS A 21 -12.55 4.02 -9.14
N PHE A 22 -11.30 4.10 -9.60
CA PHE A 22 -10.32 5.09 -9.11
C PHE A 22 -9.97 6.18 -10.14
N ASP A 23 -10.98 6.80 -10.75
CA ASP A 23 -10.80 8.02 -11.55
C ASP A 23 -10.17 9.14 -10.72
N GLY A 24 -9.29 9.92 -11.35
CA GLY A 24 -8.59 11.04 -10.70
C GLY A 24 -7.34 10.63 -9.92
N TYR A 25 -6.84 9.40 -10.09
CA TYR A 25 -5.59 8.92 -9.52
C TYR A 25 -4.71 8.29 -10.59
N VAL A 26 -3.40 8.17 -10.31
CA VAL A 26 -2.47 7.42 -11.16
C VAL A 26 -2.50 5.95 -10.72
N TYR A 27 -3.35 5.15 -11.36
CA TYR A 27 -3.51 3.75 -10.99
C TYR A 27 -2.29 2.91 -11.41
N VAL A 28 -1.70 2.18 -10.47
CA VAL A 28 -0.59 1.25 -10.73
C VAL A 28 -0.90 -0.13 -10.17
N GLU A 29 -0.27 -1.15 -10.73
CA GLU A 29 -0.58 -2.55 -10.47
C GLU A 29 0.40 -3.25 -9.50
N GLU A 30 1.21 -2.46 -8.80
CA GLU A 30 2.17 -2.91 -7.78
C GLU A 30 1.46 -3.46 -6.52
N PRO A 31 2.07 -4.41 -5.78
CA PRO A 31 1.45 -5.05 -4.62
C PRO A 31 1.23 -4.09 -3.43
N VAL A 32 2.14 -3.13 -3.25
CA VAL A 32 2.07 -2.04 -2.28
C VAL A 32 2.58 -0.78 -2.97
N VAL A 33 1.88 0.33 -2.80
CA VAL A 33 2.25 1.64 -3.36
C VAL A 33 2.37 2.63 -2.23
N VAL A 34 3.48 3.37 -2.21
CA VAL A 34 3.73 4.48 -1.30
C VAL A 34 3.85 5.75 -2.13
N ASP A 35 2.99 6.73 -1.89
CA ASP A 35 3.06 8.07 -2.48
C ASP A 35 2.88 9.12 -1.37
N GLY A 36 4.00 9.63 -0.86
CA GLY A 36 4.02 10.50 0.31
C GLY A 36 3.40 9.82 1.53
N LYS A 37 2.25 10.29 1.98
CA LYS A 37 1.50 9.73 3.13
C LYS A 37 0.42 8.72 2.72
N LEU A 38 0.23 8.49 1.43
CA LEU A 38 -0.72 7.50 0.92
C LEU A 38 -0.02 6.15 0.79
N VAL A 39 -0.49 5.14 1.52
CA VAL A 39 -0.05 3.75 1.39
C VAL A 39 -1.24 2.89 1.01
N THR A 40 -1.16 2.18 -0.12
CA THR A 40 -2.24 1.32 -0.63
C THR A 40 -1.72 -0.06 -1.04
N SER A 41 -2.61 -1.06 -1.11
CA SER A 41 -2.23 -2.45 -1.43
C SER A 41 -3.34 -3.20 -2.18
N ARG A 42 -3.01 -4.34 -2.81
CA ARG A 42 -3.90 -5.08 -3.74
C ARG A 42 -4.85 -6.09 -3.10
N GLY A 43 -4.73 -6.38 -1.82
CA GLY A 43 -5.69 -7.23 -1.10
C GLY A 43 -5.03 -8.32 -0.26
N PRO A 44 -5.71 -9.45 -0.01
CA PRO A 44 -5.27 -10.44 0.98
C PRO A 44 -3.87 -11.00 0.72
N GLY A 45 -3.53 -11.29 -0.54
CA GLY A 45 -2.22 -11.85 -0.91
C GLY A 45 -1.05 -10.88 -0.72
N THR A 46 -1.30 -9.59 -0.52
CA THR A 46 -0.29 -8.55 -0.31
C THR A 46 -0.35 -7.94 1.10
N ALA A 47 -1.19 -8.50 1.99
CA ALA A 47 -1.43 -7.95 3.32
C ALA A 47 -0.16 -7.91 4.18
N ILE A 48 0.68 -8.95 4.11
CA ILE A 48 1.92 -8.98 4.89
C ILE A 48 2.92 -7.94 4.35
N GLN A 49 3.07 -7.83 3.03
CA GLN A 49 3.94 -6.81 2.44
C GLN A 49 3.47 -5.40 2.82
N PHE A 50 2.16 -5.16 2.83
CA PHE A 50 1.57 -3.90 3.26
C PHE A 50 1.87 -3.60 4.73
N ALA A 51 1.67 -4.57 5.62
CA ALA A 51 1.96 -4.41 7.04
C ALA A 51 3.46 -4.13 7.30
N LEU A 52 4.35 -4.87 6.63
CA LEU A 52 5.80 -4.65 6.73
C LEU A 52 6.21 -3.26 6.22
N MET A 53 5.59 -2.78 5.14
CA MET A 53 5.80 -1.42 4.67
C MET A 53 5.38 -0.37 5.71
N LEU A 54 4.23 -0.56 6.37
CA LEU A 54 3.79 0.34 7.44
C LEU A 54 4.75 0.33 8.63
N VAL A 55 5.29 -0.83 9.02
CA VAL A 55 6.31 -0.90 10.09
C VAL A 55 7.56 -0.11 9.71
N GLU A 56 8.02 -0.24 8.47
CA GLU A 56 9.18 0.51 7.99
C GLU A 56 8.95 2.03 8.04
N LEU A 57 7.79 2.48 7.57
CA LEU A 57 7.44 3.91 7.50
C LEU A 57 7.16 4.55 8.86
N LEU A 58 6.54 3.80 9.79
CA LEU A 58 6.10 4.33 11.08
C LEU A 58 7.09 4.09 12.22
N VAL A 59 7.96 3.08 12.11
CA VAL A 59 8.92 2.70 13.15
C VAL A 59 10.34 2.85 12.62
N ASN A 60 10.76 1.92 11.75
CA ASN A 60 12.03 1.94 11.01
C ASN A 60 12.20 0.63 10.23
N LYS A 61 13.18 0.63 9.33
CA LYS A 61 13.57 -0.52 8.51
C LYS A 61 14.07 -1.72 9.33
N GLU A 62 14.82 -1.49 10.41
CA GLU A 62 15.35 -2.57 11.25
C GLU A 62 14.22 -3.41 11.88
N THR A 63 13.17 -2.75 12.36
CA THR A 63 11.99 -3.43 12.95
C THR A 63 11.24 -4.23 11.90
N ARG A 64 11.09 -3.68 10.69
CA ARG A 64 10.52 -4.43 9.56
C ARG A 64 11.33 -5.70 9.28
N GLU A 65 12.65 -5.59 9.16
CA GLU A 65 13.52 -6.74 8.84
C GLU A 65 13.46 -7.81 9.91
N LYS A 66 13.46 -7.43 11.19
CA LYS A 66 13.27 -8.36 12.33
C LYS A 66 11.95 -9.13 12.22
N LEU A 67 10.85 -8.46 11.89
CA LEU A 67 9.55 -9.10 11.73
C LEU A 67 9.50 -10.02 10.49
N SER A 68 10.03 -9.57 9.35
CA SER A 68 10.10 -10.39 8.12
C SER A 68 10.83 -11.70 8.39
N ASN A 69 12.02 -11.63 9.01
CA ASN A 69 12.82 -12.79 9.36
C ASN A 69 12.07 -13.74 10.33
N GLY A 70 11.38 -13.19 11.34
CA GLY A 70 10.58 -13.98 12.28
C GLY A 70 9.35 -14.66 11.65
N MET A 71 8.86 -14.14 10.53
CA MET A 71 7.76 -14.69 9.74
C MET A 71 8.21 -15.62 8.61
N LEU A 72 9.53 -15.82 8.45
CA LEU A 72 10.13 -16.60 7.37
C LEU A 72 9.86 -16.01 5.97
N LEU A 73 9.96 -14.68 5.85
CA LEU A 73 9.74 -13.91 4.62
C LEU A 73 10.98 -13.16 4.15
#